data_AF-A0A958U731-F1
#
_entry.id   AF-A0A958U731-F1
#
_cell.length_a   1.000
_cell.length_b   1.000
_cell.length_c   1.000
_cell.angle_alpha   90.00
_cell.angle_beta   90.00
_cell.angle_gamma   90.00
#
_symmetry.space_group_name_H-M   'P 1'
#
loop_
_entity.id
_entity.type
_entity.pdbx_description
1 polymer ?
#
loop_
_entity_poly.entity_id
_entity_poly.type
_entity_poly.pdbx_seq_one_letter_code
_entity_poly.pdbx_strand_id
1 'polypeptide(L)'
;MKILLFILLVLPLQMFSQSQVYSIEPVPNQQVAYSGNLSEGVFLEDLSWAWNSSNACFPETQKSKFTGKHLFFTGIIPKYSEITVTVVPKDPSANFSVYAYEIGVNSNDLVPNLPSCIRCEADHKQERNFKGRAPQDHTRKVSNLVALNTPYRMVIGVTGANGIEEGEFTLIIETKTR
;
A
#
# COMPACT_ATOMS: atom_id res chain seq x y z
N MET A 1 -22.14 15.24 58.90
CA MET A 1 -21.59 14.15 58.06
C MET A 1 -21.66 14.60 56.61
N LYS A 2 -20.53 14.91 55.97
CA LYS A 2 -20.47 15.35 54.56
C LYS A 2 -20.14 14.12 53.70
N ILE A 3 -21.09 13.69 52.88
CA ILE A 3 -20.91 12.60 51.92
C ILE A 3 -20.23 13.20 50.69
N LEU A 4 -18.97 12.82 50.44
CA LEU A 4 -18.22 13.20 49.25
C LEU A 4 -18.55 12.19 48.15
N LEU A 5 -19.29 12.62 47.13
CA LEU A 5 -19.61 11.81 45.95
C LEU A 5 -18.41 11.83 44.99
N PHE A 6 -17.68 10.72 44.87
CA PHE A 6 -16.62 10.57 43.87
C PHE A 6 -17.24 10.14 42.54
N ILE A 7 -17.27 11.06 41.57
CA ILE A 7 -17.71 10.78 40.19
C ILE A 7 -16.50 10.22 39.44
N LEU A 8 -16.51 8.91 39.18
CA LEU A 8 -15.47 8.22 38.42
C LEU A 8 -15.70 8.46 36.92
N LEU A 9 -14.97 9.42 36.35
CA LEU A 9 -14.98 9.70 34.91
C LEU A 9 -14.19 8.60 34.17
N VAL A 10 -14.87 7.59 33.63
CA VAL A 10 -14.24 6.54 32.82
C VAL A 10 -14.04 7.09 31.41
N LEU A 11 -12.82 7.56 31.10
CA LEU A 11 -12.42 7.87 29.72
C LEU A 11 -12.29 6.55 28.94
N PRO A 12 -12.97 6.36 27.79
CA PRO A 12 -12.70 5.23 26.92
C PRO A 12 -11.30 5.39 26.31
N LEU A 13 -10.39 4.49 26.66
CA LEU A 13 -9.13 4.28 25.95
C LEU A 13 -9.48 3.78 24.54
N GLN A 14 -9.46 4.68 23.56
CA GLN A 14 -9.51 4.27 22.16
C GLN A 14 -8.18 3.57 21.83
N MET A 15 -8.24 2.24 21.70
CA MET A 15 -7.12 1.46 21.18
C MET A 15 -7.00 1.77 19.69
N PHE A 16 -6.07 2.66 19.34
CA PHE A 16 -5.69 2.86 17.95
C PHE A 16 -4.96 1.60 17.47
N SER A 17 -5.58 0.86 16.55
CA SER A 17 -4.93 -0.26 15.87
C SER A 17 -3.83 0.30 14.97
N GLN A 18 -2.58 0.18 15.38
CA GLN A 18 -1.45 0.59 14.56
C GLN A 18 -1.35 -0.35 13.35
N SER A 19 -1.15 0.22 12.15
CA SER A 19 -0.99 -0.57 10.93
C SER A 19 0.21 -1.50 11.05
N GLN A 20 -0.02 -2.81 10.93
CA GLN A 20 1.06 -3.78 10.83
C GLN A 20 1.84 -3.51 9.53
N VAL A 21 3.17 -3.39 9.65
CA VAL A 21 4.07 -3.15 8.51
C VAL A 21 5.02 -4.33 8.38
N TYR A 22 4.96 -5.01 7.24
CA TYR A 22 5.83 -6.13 6.92
C TYR A 22 7.13 -5.64 6.26
N SER A 23 8.25 -6.23 6.63
CA SER A 23 9.51 -6.02 5.93
C SER A 23 9.64 -6.99 4.77
N ILE A 24 10.12 -6.50 3.63
CA ILE A 24 10.48 -7.28 2.46
C ILE A 24 11.93 -7.00 2.09
N GLU A 25 12.57 -8.01 1.51
CA GLU A 25 13.94 -7.94 1.02
C GLU A 25 13.95 -8.12 -0.50
N PRO A 26 14.12 -7.03 -1.27
CA PRO A 26 14.35 -7.13 -2.70
C PRO A 26 15.70 -7.79 -2.99
N VAL A 27 15.69 -8.88 -3.77
CA VAL A 27 16.89 -9.64 -4.13
C VAL A 27 17.26 -9.37 -5.58
N PRO A 28 18.48 -8.87 -5.88
CA PRO A 28 18.88 -8.50 -7.25
C PRO A 28 18.66 -9.63 -8.27
N ASN A 29 18.03 -9.28 -9.39
CA ASN A 29 17.74 -10.17 -10.53
C ASN A 29 16.90 -11.40 -10.16
N GLN A 30 16.12 -11.31 -9.08
CA GLN A 30 15.24 -12.38 -8.61
C GLN A 30 13.82 -11.87 -8.38
N GLN A 31 12.91 -12.84 -8.28
CA GLN A 31 11.55 -12.65 -7.82
C GLN A 31 11.39 -13.31 -6.46
N VAL A 32 10.92 -12.54 -5.48
CA VAL A 32 10.64 -13.04 -4.13
C VAL A 32 9.14 -12.88 -3.86
N ALA A 33 8.52 -13.91 -3.28
CA ALA A 33 7.10 -13.94 -3.01
C ALA A 33 6.82 -13.91 -1.50
N TYR A 34 5.82 -13.13 -1.12
CA TYR A 34 5.31 -13.01 0.24
C TYR A 34 3.80 -13.32 0.23
N SER A 35 3.29 -13.93 1.29
CA SER A 35 1.84 -14.10 1.47
C SER A 35 1.30 -13.02 2.41
N GLY A 36 0.04 -12.65 2.23
CA GLY A 36 -0.66 -11.74 3.13
C GLY A 36 -2.16 -11.90 3.05
N ASN A 37 -2.86 -11.38 4.06
CA ASN A 37 -4.31 -11.30 4.10
C ASN A 37 -4.76 -9.89 4.48
N LEU A 38 -5.71 -9.30 3.73
CA LEU A 38 -6.24 -7.97 4.04
C LEU A 38 -6.90 -7.88 5.43
N SER A 39 -7.29 -9.01 6.03
CA SER A 39 -7.83 -9.05 7.39
C SER A 39 -6.86 -8.47 8.44
N GLU A 40 -5.56 -8.55 8.18
CA GLU A 40 -4.44 -8.02 8.98
C GLU A 40 -4.18 -6.52 8.74
N GLY A 41 -4.82 -5.94 7.74
CA GLY A 41 -4.70 -4.53 7.40
C GLY A 41 -5.57 -3.62 8.27
N VAL A 42 -5.52 -2.33 7.95
CA VAL A 42 -6.35 -1.30 8.59
C VAL A 42 -7.07 -0.45 7.57
N PHE A 43 -8.25 0.04 7.93
CA PHE A 43 -8.90 1.07 7.11
C PHE A 43 -8.14 2.39 7.22
N LEU A 44 -8.05 3.10 6.09
CA LEU A 44 -7.61 4.49 6.07
C LEU A 44 -8.84 5.37 5.94
N GLU A 45 -9.14 6.16 6.97
CA GLU A 45 -10.26 7.10 6.95
C GLU A 45 -10.03 8.23 5.93
N ASP A 46 -8.76 8.65 5.79
CA ASP A 46 -8.34 9.64 4.82
C ASP A 46 -7.46 9.03 3.72
N LEU A 47 -7.86 9.26 2.47
CA LEU A 47 -7.10 8.90 1.27
C LEU A 47 -6.61 10.13 0.50
N SER A 48 -6.87 11.35 1.01
CA SER A 48 -6.53 12.61 0.34
C SER A 48 -5.04 12.79 0.09
N TRP A 49 -4.21 12.10 0.89
CA TRP A 49 -2.77 11.97 0.64
C TRP A 49 -2.46 11.53 -0.80
N ALA A 50 -3.31 10.71 -1.42
CA ALA A 50 -3.01 10.09 -2.71
C ALA A 50 -3.17 11.02 -3.90
N TRP A 51 -4.08 12.00 -3.85
CA TRP A 51 -4.31 12.95 -4.95
C TRP A 51 -3.86 14.38 -4.63
N ASN A 52 -3.26 14.60 -3.47
CA ASN A 52 -2.59 15.87 -3.21
C ASN A 52 -1.41 16.05 -4.19
N SER A 53 -1.06 17.30 -4.50
CA SER A 53 -0.02 17.60 -5.50
C SER A 53 1.40 17.19 -5.07
N SER A 54 1.62 16.90 -3.78
CA SER A 54 2.92 16.46 -3.26
C SER A 54 3.20 14.96 -3.50
N ASN A 55 2.15 14.16 -3.70
CA ASN A 55 2.25 12.72 -3.88
C ASN A 55 1.74 12.25 -5.25
N ALA A 56 0.57 12.76 -5.68
CA ALA A 56 -0.05 12.49 -6.97
C ALA A 56 -0.05 11.00 -7.39
N CYS A 57 -0.38 10.10 -6.47
CA CYS A 57 -0.32 8.65 -6.66
C CYS A 57 -1.48 8.10 -7.51
N PHE A 58 -2.71 8.49 -7.16
CA PHE A 58 -3.90 8.15 -7.94
C PHE A 58 -4.93 9.26 -7.79
N PRO A 59 -5.75 9.54 -8.83
CA PRO A 59 -6.70 10.63 -8.78
C PRO A 59 -7.90 10.29 -7.89
N GLU A 60 -8.53 11.31 -7.31
CA GLU A 60 -9.71 11.16 -6.43
C GLU A 60 -10.86 10.40 -7.09
N THR A 61 -11.01 10.51 -8.42
CA THR A 61 -12.03 9.76 -9.18
C THR A 61 -11.87 8.23 -9.10
N GLN A 62 -10.71 7.73 -8.67
CA GLN A 62 -10.44 6.32 -8.46
C GLN A 62 -10.47 5.91 -6.97
N LYS A 63 -10.83 6.82 -6.05
CA LYS A 63 -10.84 6.58 -4.60
C LYS A 63 -11.53 5.27 -4.21
N SER A 64 -12.68 4.96 -4.80
CA SER A 64 -13.46 3.75 -4.50
C SER A 64 -12.71 2.44 -4.75
N LYS A 65 -11.62 2.46 -5.52
CA LYS A 65 -10.76 1.30 -5.76
C LYS A 65 -9.78 1.01 -4.62
N PHE A 66 -9.66 1.91 -3.65
CA PHE A 66 -8.66 1.85 -2.58
C PHE A 66 -9.28 2.04 -1.19
N THR A 67 -10.57 1.74 -1.00
CA THR A 67 -11.27 1.97 0.29
C THR A 67 -11.32 0.76 1.22
N GLY A 68 -10.77 -0.39 0.81
CA GLY A 68 -10.64 -1.55 1.67
C GLY A 68 -9.58 -1.37 2.77
N LYS A 69 -9.34 -2.44 3.54
CA LYS A 69 -8.20 -2.45 4.45
C LYS A 69 -6.89 -2.39 3.67
N HIS A 70 -5.91 -1.69 4.23
CA HIS A 70 -4.57 -1.54 3.68
C HIS A 70 -3.60 -2.38 4.51
N LEU A 71 -2.88 -3.26 3.84
CA LEU A 71 -1.74 -3.99 4.39
C LEU A 71 -0.44 -3.43 3.80
N PHE A 72 0.52 -3.13 4.67
CA PHE A 72 1.73 -2.41 4.28
C PHE A 72 2.96 -3.31 4.26
N PHE A 73 3.77 -3.12 3.23
CA PHE A 73 5.08 -3.75 3.09
C PHE A 73 6.14 -2.68 2.84
N THR A 74 7.33 -2.86 3.40
CA THR A 74 8.44 -1.93 3.23
C THR A 74 9.74 -2.64 2.94
N GLY A 75 10.54 -2.05 2.07
CA GLY A 75 11.87 -2.56 1.72
C GLY A 75 12.75 -1.44 1.20
N ILE A 76 14.02 -1.74 0.97
CA ILE A 76 14.96 -0.80 0.35
C ILE A 76 15.14 -1.18 -1.11
N ILE A 77 14.89 -0.23 -2.00
CA ILE A 77 15.27 -0.34 -3.41
C ILE A 77 16.79 -0.10 -3.49
N PRO A 78 17.59 -1.11 -3.89
CA PRO A 78 19.03 -0.93 -4.03
C PRO A 78 19.37 0.09 -5.13
N LYS A 79 20.55 0.71 -5.05
CA LYS A 79 21.07 1.54 -6.16
C LYS A 79 21.13 0.72 -7.45
N TYR A 80 21.01 1.41 -8.58
CA TYR A 80 21.03 0.82 -9.92
C TYR A 80 20.04 -0.34 -10.05
N SER A 81 18.83 -0.14 -9.57
CA SER A 81 17.79 -1.15 -9.67
C SER A 81 16.42 -0.57 -9.93
N GLU A 82 15.55 -1.44 -10.42
CA GLU A 82 14.14 -1.21 -10.64
C GLU A 82 13.33 -2.34 -10.03
N ILE A 83 12.30 -1.97 -9.25
CA ILE A 83 11.36 -2.88 -8.63
C ILE A 83 10.05 -2.90 -9.42
N THR A 84 9.54 -4.10 -9.58
CA THR A 84 8.18 -4.36 -10.00
C THR A 84 7.47 -5.13 -8.88
N VAL A 85 6.29 -4.64 -8.50
CA VAL A 85 5.45 -5.24 -7.48
C VAL A 85 4.20 -5.79 -8.14
N THR A 86 3.91 -7.08 -7.91
CA THR A 86 2.69 -7.72 -8.42
C THR A 86 1.90 -8.33 -7.26
N VAL A 87 0.62 -8.02 -7.20
CA VAL A 87 -0.33 -8.64 -6.27
C VAL A 87 -1.18 -9.64 -7.04
N VAL A 88 -1.20 -10.88 -6.55
CA VAL A 88 -2.01 -11.98 -7.09
C VAL A 88 -2.99 -12.43 -6.00
N PRO A 89 -4.26 -12.00 -6.07
CA PRO A 89 -5.30 -12.53 -5.18
C PRO A 89 -5.42 -14.04 -5.31
N LYS A 90 -5.60 -14.75 -4.19
CA LYS A 90 -5.87 -16.19 -4.19
C LYS A 90 -7.26 -16.51 -4.74
N ASP A 91 -8.23 -15.64 -4.45
CA ASP A 91 -9.52 -15.60 -5.12
C ASP A 91 -9.47 -14.63 -6.32
N PRO A 92 -9.54 -15.12 -7.58
CA PRO A 92 -9.53 -14.27 -8.76
C PRO A 92 -10.71 -13.29 -8.86
N SER A 93 -11.78 -13.50 -8.08
CA SER A 93 -12.92 -12.60 -8.01
C SER A 93 -12.66 -11.37 -7.13
N ALA A 94 -11.67 -11.46 -6.24
CA ALA A 94 -11.38 -10.42 -5.27
C ALA A 94 -10.77 -9.19 -5.95
N ASN A 95 -11.39 -8.03 -5.70
CA ASN A 95 -11.05 -6.80 -6.41
C ASN A 95 -9.96 -6.00 -5.69
N PHE A 96 -8.74 -6.50 -5.79
CA PHE A 96 -7.57 -5.90 -5.18
C PHE A 96 -7.06 -4.71 -6.00
N SER A 97 -6.37 -3.82 -5.28
CA SER A 97 -5.60 -2.69 -5.81
C SER A 97 -4.25 -2.64 -5.08
N VAL A 98 -3.26 -2.05 -5.73
CA VAL A 98 -1.92 -1.87 -5.15
C VAL A 98 -1.43 -0.48 -5.47
N TYR A 99 -0.71 0.11 -4.52
CA TYR A 99 0.14 1.26 -4.80
C TYR A 99 1.50 1.06 -4.14
N ALA A 100 2.50 1.75 -4.65
CA ALA A 100 3.81 1.82 -4.05
C ALA A 100 4.41 3.21 -4.23
N TYR A 101 5.16 3.66 -3.23
CA TYR A 101 5.89 4.92 -3.29
C TYR A 101 7.30 4.84 -2.75
N GLU A 102 8.13 5.74 -3.23
CA GLU A 102 9.51 5.94 -2.82
C GLU A 102 9.63 7.14 -1.87
N ILE A 103 10.30 6.93 -0.75
CA ILE A 103 10.69 7.96 0.22
C ILE A 103 12.18 7.84 0.54
N GLY A 104 12.72 8.86 1.21
CA GLY A 104 14.10 8.84 1.66
C GLY A 104 14.42 7.56 2.45
N VAL A 105 15.61 6.99 2.26
CA VAL A 105 16.01 5.69 2.82
C VAL A 105 15.83 5.58 4.34
N ASN A 106 15.96 6.70 5.06
CA ASN A 106 15.81 6.80 6.52
C ASN A 106 14.44 7.35 6.98
N SER A 107 13.53 7.68 6.06
CA SER A 107 12.18 8.11 6.41
C SER A 107 11.33 6.90 6.84
N ASN A 108 10.37 7.15 7.72
CA ASN A 108 9.33 6.19 8.11
C ASN A 108 7.93 6.72 7.79
N ASP A 109 7.82 7.70 6.90
CA ASP A 109 6.53 8.28 6.51
C ASP A 109 5.62 7.18 5.95
N LEU A 110 4.39 7.15 6.46
CA LEU A 110 3.39 6.16 6.11
C LEU A 110 2.05 6.88 5.93
N VAL A 111 1.30 6.46 4.92
CA VAL A 111 -0.03 7.00 4.66
C VAL A 111 -0.99 6.68 5.82
N PRO A 112 -1.90 7.60 6.17
CA PRO A 112 -2.22 8.83 5.45
C PRO A 112 -1.25 10.00 5.73
N ASN A 113 -0.33 9.85 6.70
CA ASN A 113 0.63 10.86 7.09
C ASN A 113 1.88 10.85 6.18
N LEU A 114 1.68 11.06 4.87
CA LEU A 114 2.75 11.12 3.87
C LEU A 114 2.87 12.57 3.34
N PRO A 115 3.91 13.34 3.75
CA PRO A 115 4.07 14.73 3.32
C PRO A 115 4.35 14.88 1.83
N SER A 116 5.24 14.03 1.30
CA SER A 116 5.59 13.93 -0.11
C SER A 116 6.26 12.58 -0.39
N CYS A 117 6.27 12.16 -1.65
CA CYS A 117 7.05 11.03 -2.13
C CYS A 117 7.84 11.41 -3.38
N ILE A 118 8.92 10.67 -3.64
CA ILE A 118 9.78 10.87 -4.81
C ILE A 118 9.10 10.35 -6.08
N ARG A 119 8.42 9.21 -5.94
CA ARG A 119 7.62 8.55 -6.98
C ARG A 119 6.48 7.81 -6.30
N CYS A 120 5.32 7.80 -6.93
CA CYS A 120 4.21 6.93 -6.56
C CYS A 120 3.62 6.30 -7.82
N GLU A 121 3.28 5.03 -7.71
CA GLU A 121 2.68 4.24 -8.77
C GLU A 121 1.51 3.46 -8.18
N ALA A 122 0.42 3.34 -8.92
CA ALA A 122 -0.78 2.64 -8.47
C ALA A 122 -1.41 1.84 -9.62
N ASP A 123 -1.97 0.68 -9.28
CA ASP A 123 -2.75 -0.13 -10.21
C ASP A 123 -4.01 -0.68 -9.53
N HIS A 124 -5.08 -0.71 -10.31
CA HIS A 124 -6.41 -1.10 -9.89
C HIS A 124 -7.21 -1.63 -11.08
N LYS A 125 -8.37 -2.24 -10.78
CA LYS A 125 -9.29 -2.67 -11.83
C LYS A 125 -9.77 -1.47 -12.65
N GLN A 126 -9.66 -1.58 -13.97
CA GLN A 126 -10.18 -0.65 -14.94
C GLN A 126 -11.59 -1.10 -15.34
N GLU A 127 -12.49 -0.14 -15.55
CA GLU A 127 -13.88 -0.42 -15.94
C GLU A 127 -14.01 -0.98 -17.36
N ARG A 128 -12.98 -0.77 -18.20
CA ARG A 128 -12.97 -1.23 -19.59
C ARG A 128 -11.58 -1.63 -20.02
N ASN A 129 -11.53 -2.59 -20.94
CA ASN A 129 -10.30 -2.86 -21.68
C ASN A 129 -10.06 -1.76 -22.72
N PHE A 130 -8.82 -1.30 -22.83
CA PHE A 130 -8.42 -0.32 -23.84
C PHE A 130 -7.91 -1.02 -25.09
N LYS A 131 -8.34 -0.53 -26.27
CA LYS A 131 -7.89 -1.06 -27.56
C LYS A 131 -6.36 -0.97 -27.66
N GLY A 132 -5.72 -2.07 -28.02
CA GLY A 132 -4.25 -2.15 -28.12
C GLY A 132 -3.53 -2.47 -26.80
N ARG A 133 -4.26 -2.74 -25.71
CA ARG A 133 -3.70 -3.28 -24.47
C ARG A 133 -4.23 -4.70 -24.25
N ALA A 134 -3.43 -5.53 -23.59
CA ALA A 134 -3.90 -6.82 -23.12
C ALA A 134 -5.10 -6.62 -22.18
N PRO A 135 -6.13 -7.50 -22.24
CA PRO A 135 -7.20 -7.49 -21.25
C PRO A 135 -6.63 -7.60 -19.84
N GLN A 136 -7.24 -6.90 -18.89
CA GLN A 136 -6.84 -7.04 -17.49
C GLN A 136 -7.18 -8.44 -16.96
N ASP A 137 -6.28 -8.99 -16.16
CA ASP A 137 -6.54 -10.17 -15.34
C ASP A 137 -6.86 -9.77 -13.89
N HIS A 138 -6.82 -10.75 -12.98
CA HIS A 138 -7.07 -10.54 -11.55
C HIS A 138 -5.84 -9.99 -10.79
N THR A 139 -4.70 -9.84 -11.45
CA THR A 139 -3.47 -9.33 -10.84
C THR A 139 -3.40 -7.81 -10.91
N ARG A 140 -2.66 -7.20 -9.99
CA ARG A 140 -2.34 -5.76 -10.02
C ARG A 140 -0.85 -5.56 -9.97
N LYS A 141 -0.35 -4.64 -10.79
CA LYS A 141 1.08 -4.48 -11.01
C LYS A 141 1.47 -3.02 -11.02
N VAL A 142 2.42 -2.65 -10.18
CA VAL A 142 3.14 -1.36 -10.26
C VAL A 142 4.60 -1.62 -10.63
N SER A 143 5.14 -0.77 -11.49
CA SER A 143 6.51 -0.85 -12.00
C SER A 143 7.15 0.54 -11.96
N ASN A 144 8.36 0.71 -12.49
CA ASN A 144 9.10 1.98 -12.49
C ASN A 144 9.51 2.49 -11.10
N LEU A 145 9.53 1.63 -10.08
CA LEU A 145 10.11 1.97 -8.78
C LEU A 145 11.64 1.88 -8.90
N VAL A 146 12.31 3.00 -9.16
CA VAL A 146 13.69 3.06 -9.65
C VAL A 146 14.58 3.85 -8.69
N ALA A 147 15.69 3.22 -8.30
CA ALA A 147 16.82 3.88 -7.66
C ALA A 147 18.02 3.88 -8.61
N LEU A 148 18.49 5.08 -8.99
CA LEU A 148 19.70 5.24 -9.80
C LEU A 148 20.94 5.26 -8.88
N ASN A 149 21.29 6.43 -8.35
CA ASN A 149 22.50 6.61 -7.55
C ASN A 149 22.25 6.58 -6.02
N THR A 150 20.99 6.65 -5.60
CA THR A 150 20.58 6.74 -4.20
C THR A 150 19.52 5.66 -3.94
N PRO A 151 19.68 4.82 -2.90
CA PRO A 151 18.65 3.87 -2.53
C PRO A 151 17.46 4.60 -1.93
N TYR A 152 16.27 4.06 -2.11
CA TYR A 152 15.05 4.60 -1.53
C TYR A 152 14.36 3.56 -0.68
N ARG A 153 13.70 4.02 0.38
CA ARG A 153 12.74 3.16 1.08
C ARG A 153 11.47 3.15 0.22
N MET A 154 11.04 1.95 -0.13
CA MET A 154 9.78 1.72 -0.80
C MET A 154 8.75 1.33 0.24
N VAL A 155 7.55 1.90 0.13
CA VAL A 155 6.36 1.44 0.83
C VAL A 155 5.36 0.94 -0.20
N ILE A 156 4.77 -0.22 0.05
CA ILE A 156 3.72 -0.83 -0.77
C ILE A 156 2.47 -0.91 0.08
N GLY A 157 1.34 -0.42 -0.43
CA GLY A 157 0.02 -0.67 0.13
C GLY A 157 -0.76 -1.63 -0.75
N VAL A 158 -1.10 -2.80 -0.21
CA VAL A 158 -2.09 -3.72 -0.82
C VAL A 158 -3.44 -3.42 -0.18
N THR A 159 -4.46 -3.21 -1.01
CA THR A 159 -5.82 -2.89 -0.56
C THR A 159 -6.86 -3.49 -1.50
N GLY A 160 -8.13 -3.22 -1.26
CA GLY A 160 -9.25 -3.60 -2.12
C GLY A 160 -10.20 -2.45 -2.41
N ALA A 161 -11.04 -2.65 -3.41
CA ALA A 161 -12.12 -1.72 -3.74
C ALA A 161 -13.30 -1.86 -2.79
N ASN A 162 -14.11 -0.80 -2.66
CA ASN A 162 -15.43 -0.83 -2.02
C ASN A 162 -15.45 -1.43 -0.60
N GLY A 163 -14.42 -1.18 0.19
CA GLY A 163 -14.39 -1.59 1.60
C GLY A 163 -14.06 -3.06 1.85
N ILE A 164 -13.42 -3.77 0.91
CA ILE A 164 -12.96 -5.15 1.15
C ILE A 164 -12.12 -5.23 2.45
N GLU A 165 -12.50 -6.16 3.32
CA GLU A 165 -11.90 -6.33 4.66
C GLU A 165 -10.95 -7.52 4.76
N GLU A 166 -11.02 -8.46 3.83
CA GLU A 166 -10.26 -9.70 3.88
C GLU A 166 -9.99 -10.23 2.48
N GLY A 167 -9.03 -11.14 2.40
CA GLY A 167 -8.67 -11.82 1.17
C GLY A 167 -7.19 -12.14 1.16
N GLU A 168 -6.87 -13.39 0.89
CA GLU A 168 -5.50 -13.86 0.79
C GLU A 168 -4.91 -13.49 -0.57
N PHE A 169 -3.62 -13.15 -0.59
CA PHE A 169 -2.90 -12.81 -1.80
C PHE A 169 -1.44 -13.23 -1.72
N THR A 170 -0.80 -13.25 -2.89
CA THR A 170 0.65 -13.34 -3.03
C THR A 170 1.19 -12.00 -3.53
N LEU A 171 2.14 -11.42 -2.81
CA LEU A 171 2.90 -10.25 -3.21
C LEU A 171 4.22 -10.71 -3.81
N ILE A 172 4.47 -10.37 -5.06
CA ILE A 172 5.70 -10.74 -5.78
C ILE A 172 6.52 -9.48 -6.00
N ILE A 173 7.77 -9.51 -5.58
CA ILE A 173 8.75 -8.45 -5.73
C ILE A 173 9.80 -8.91 -6.74
N GLU A 174 9.76 -8.34 -7.94
CA GLU A 174 10.77 -8.55 -8.98
C GLU A 174 11.77 -7.40 -8.94
N THR A 175 13.06 -7.72 -8.80
CA THR A 175 14.15 -6.73 -8.80
C THR A 175 15.01 -6.91 -10.03
N LYS A 176 15.19 -5.86 -10.82
CA LYS A 176 16.12 -5.86 -11.97
C LYS A 176 17.25 -4.89 -11.70
N THR A 177 18.49 -5.34 -11.87
CA THR A 177 19.63 -4.43 -11.92
C THR A 177 19.57 -3.61 -13.22
N ARG A 178 19.95 -2.34 -13.13
CA ARG A 178 20.05 -1.40 -14.25
C ARG A 178 21.50 -1.16 -14.66
#